data_AF-A0A1C6VQ75-F1
#
_entry.id   AF-A0A1C6VQ75-F1
#
_cell.length_a   1.000
_cell.length_b   1.000
_cell.length_c   1.000
_cell.angle_alpha   90.00
_cell.angle_beta   90.00
_cell.angle_gamma   90.00
#
_symmetry.space_group_name_H-M   'P 1'
#
loop_
_entity.id
_entity.type
_entity.pdbx_description
1 polymer ?
#
loop_
_entity_poly.entity_id
_entity_poly.type
_entity_poly.pdbx_seq_one_letter_code
_entity_poly.pdbx_strand_id
1 'polypeptide(L)'
;MDLERAVDLGDVTVLSDYLDAHGEAVERALHVTVQRGRLDLLECVLRHDPEQWSLDTSLALAAARPGSTPLLRALLDAGADPNSNGGLPLIEAIRGGDVTAVAVLLDAGADVNATSPWELRRPLDIAEDLGDTAVIASLLDRGARSVTTDEPDIERLAHRWATSARDAWKPVIEYGEAATTDTRSQLGGLPSLRAGEPWPVCTNCEEPLTFHGQIDLGQAPSVDDDRFGSGLLQMFYCLECDPTDPGGNLIRIIDSASPTAPAEAPDSVEVIPAHPVTGWHRPIKDHPTYLDEFDEAIDHASLTRDERDAKFKLNRSGDKLGGWPCWVHDSRYPPCPEDGEPMRQLILQIFHDTEDHQWRDGDHSGVGYVLQCPRHHEQVTLVWSCP
;
A
#
# COMPACT_ATOMS: atom_id res chain seq x y z
N MET A 1 18.63 19.11 52.80
CA MET A 1 19.46 18.65 51.67
C MET A 1 18.49 17.99 50.71
N ASP A 2 18.46 18.43 49.47
CA ASP A 2 17.64 17.87 48.39
C ASP A 2 18.40 16.78 47.63
N LEU A 3 17.66 15.93 46.94
CA LEU A 3 18.19 14.75 46.24
C LEU A 3 19.28 15.12 45.22
N GLU A 4 19.04 16.15 44.42
CA GLU A 4 19.96 16.61 43.37
C GLU A 4 21.31 17.02 43.96
N ARG A 5 21.30 17.72 45.11
CA ARG A 5 22.52 18.08 45.80
C ARG A 5 23.22 16.88 46.43
N ALA A 6 22.47 15.89 46.92
CA ALA A 6 23.05 14.64 47.44
C ALA A 6 23.78 13.87 46.32
N VAL A 7 23.18 13.79 45.13
CA VAL A 7 23.80 13.18 43.94
C VAL A 7 25.01 13.99 43.47
N ASP A 8 24.91 15.33 43.41
CA ASP A 8 26.00 16.21 42.95
C ASP A 8 27.21 16.18 43.91
N LEU A 9 26.99 16.04 45.22
CA LEU A 9 28.06 15.87 46.21
C LEU A 9 28.84 14.57 46.01
N GLY A 10 28.16 13.54 45.50
CA GLY A 10 28.80 12.28 45.15
C GLY A 10 29.17 11.37 46.30
N ASP A 11 28.59 11.59 47.48
CA ASP A 11 28.84 10.77 48.65
C ASP A 11 27.77 9.68 48.76
N VAL A 12 28.20 8.42 48.62
CA VAL A 12 27.34 7.22 48.68
C VAL A 12 26.60 7.13 50.02
N THR A 13 27.24 7.52 51.12
CA THR A 13 26.65 7.46 52.47
C THR A 13 25.54 8.48 52.59
N VAL A 14 25.79 9.70 52.13
CA VAL A 14 24.82 10.80 52.14
C VAL A 14 23.58 10.46 51.29
N LEU A 15 23.79 9.82 50.14
CA LEU A 15 22.68 9.36 49.29
C LEU A 15 21.92 8.19 49.94
N SER A 16 22.61 7.21 50.53
CA SER A 16 21.98 6.08 51.22
C SER A 16 21.10 6.56 52.37
N ASP A 17 21.65 7.39 53.26
CA ASP A 17 20.91 7.95 54.40
C ASP A 17 19.68 8.76 53.94
N TYR A 18 19.79 9.45 52.81
CA TYR A 18 18.68 10.21 52.23
C TYR A 18 17.57 9.29 51.72
N LEU A 19 17.90 8.20 51.01
CA LEU A 19 16.95 7.23 50.47
C LEU A 19 16.29 6.39 51.56
N ASP A 20 17.04 5.99 52.60
CA ASP A 20 16.49 5.32 53.78
C ASP A 20 15.43 6.19 54.49
N ALA A 21 15.61 7.52 54.47
CA ALA A 21 14.66 8.47 55.04
C ALA A 21 13.50 8.85 54.09
N HIS A 22 13.68 8.69 52.77
CA HIS A 22 12.75 9.13 51.73
C HIS A 22 12.63 8.05 50.63
N GLY A 23 12.02 6.92 50.95
CA GLY A 23 11.89 5.78 50.03
C GLY A 23 11.17 6.15 48.72
N GLU A 24 10.26 7.13 48.74
CA GLU A 24 9.59 7.66 47.55
C GLU A 24 10.55 8.35 46.55
N ALA A 25 11.76 8.71 46.99
CA ALA A 25 12.75 9.37 46.14
C ALA A 25 13.60 8.38 45.32
N VAL A 26 13.50 7.06 45.55
CA VAL A 26 14.34 6.03 44.91
C VAL A 26 14.23 6.08 43.37
N GLU A 27 13.01 6.17 42.84
CA GLU A 27 12.78 6.26 41.38
C GLU A 27 13.44 7.52 40.78
N ARG A 28 13.24 8.67 41.42
CA ARG A 28 13.85 9.93 40.98
C ARG A 28 15.37 9.88 41.10
N ALA A 29 15.90 9.24 42.15
CA ALA A 29 17.33 9.07 42.35
C ALA A 29 17.94 8.18 41.26
N LEU A 30 17.23 7.14 40.84
CA LEU A 30 17.66 6.27 39.75
C LEU A 30 17.79 7.05 38.43
N HIS A 31 16.75 7.81 38.05
CA HIS A 31 16.79 8.63 36.85
C HIS A 31 17.91 9.69 36.89
N VAL A 32 18.06 10.41 38.01
CA VAL A 32 19.07 11.47 38.15
C VAL A 32 20.49 10.89 38.13
N THR A 33 20.75 9.77 38.80
CA THR A 33 22.08 9.13 38.79
C THR A 33 22.48 8.67 37.39
N VAL A 34 21.55 8.07 36.63
CA VAL A 34 21.78 7.68 35.23
C VAL A 34 22.01 8.90 34.33
N GLN A 35 21.18 9.94 34.44
CA GLN A 35 21.34 11.18 33.67
C GLN A 35 22.68 11.87 33.94
N ARG A 36 23.21 11.77 35.17
CA ARG A 36 24.51 12.33 35.56
C ARG A 36 25.68 11.37 35.30
N GLY A 37 25.41 10.14 34.87
CA GLY A 37 26.43 9.12 34.60
C GLY A 37 27.17 8.63 35.84
N ARG A 38 26.51 8.64 37.00
CA ARG A 38 27.10 8.35 38.32
C ARG A 38 26.99 6.87 38.66
N LEU A 39 27.85 6.04 38.06
CA LEU A 39 27.89 4.60 38.33
C LEU A 39 28.13 4.28 39.82
N ASP A 40 29.00 5.05 40.45
CA ASP A 40 29.33 4.96 41.87
C ASP A 40 28.13 5.15 42.80
N LEU A 41 27.15 5.94 42.37
CA LEU A 41 25.89 6.16 43.10
C LEU A 41 24.78 5.22 42.64
N LEU A 42 24.79 4.79 41.39
CA LEU A 42 23.79 3.87 40.82
C LEU A 42 23.69 2.59 41.64
N GLU A 43 24.83 1.96 41.97
CA GLU A 43 24.87 0.76 42.80
C GLU A 43 24.22 0.99 44.18
N CYS A 44 24.34 2.20 44.74
CA CYS A 44 23.68 2.56 45.99
C CYS A 44 22.15 2.59 45.83
N VAL A 45 21.66 3.22 44.77
CA VAL A 45 20.22 3.31 44.48
C VAL A 45 19.63 1.93 44.21
N LEU A 46 20.32 1.08 43.45
CA LEU A 46 19.86 -0.28 43.10
C LEU A 46 19.67 -1.18 44.33
N ARG A 47 20.43 -0.96 45.42
CA ARG A 47 20.24 -1.70 46.69
C ARG A 47 18.90 -1.41 47.38
N HIS A 48 18.20 -0.36 46.99
CA HIS A 48 16.89 0.00 47.51
C HIS A 48 15.73 -0.61 46.69
N ASP A 49 16.03 -1.57 45.81
CA ASP A 49 15.05 -2.37 45.05
C ASP A 49 14.02 -1.50 44.29
N PRO A 50 14.48 -0.67 43.33
CA PRO A 50 13.59 0.19 42.55
C PRO A 50 12.56 -0.62 41.76
N GLU A 51 11.40 -0.02 41.52
CA GLU A 51 10.34 -0.66 40.73
C GLU A 51 10.79 -0.94 39.28
N GLN A 52 10.32 -2.05 38.71
CA GLN A 52 10.73 -2.53 37.38
C GLN A 52 10.62 -1.46 36.28
N TRP A 53 9.51 -0.73 36.23
CA TRP A 53 9.29 0.29 35.20
C TRP A 53 10.31 1.45 35.29
N SER A 54 10.85 1.71 36.48
CA SER A 54 11.92 2.69 36.70
C SER A 54 13.27 2.17 36.23
N LEU A 55 13.55 0.87 36.44
CA LEU A 55 14.72 0.19 35.84
C LEU A 55 14.67 0.22 34.32
N ASP A 56 13.53 -0.13 33.72
CA ASP A 56 13.31 -0.17 32.27
C ASP A 56 13.49 1.22 31.64
N THR A 57 12.89 2.24 32.26
CA THR A 57 13.01 3.65 31.82
C THR A 57 14.46 4.13 31.94
N SER A 58 15.13 3.78 33.04
CA SER A 58 16.54 4.13 33.28
C SER A 58 17.48 3.43 32.29
N LEU A 59 17.15 2.22 31.86
CA LEU A 59 17.90 1.49 30.83
C LEU A 59 17.87 2.23 29.49
N ALA A 60 16.69 2.70 29.07
CA ALA A 60 16.56 3.51 27.85
C ALA A 60 17.31 4.85 27.96
N LEU A 61 17.25 5.54 29.11
CA LEU A 61 18.00 6.78 29.36
C LEU A 61 19.51 6.56 29.34
N ALA A 62 20.00 5.43 29.86
CA ALA A 62 21.40 5.07 29.77
C ALA A 62 21.79 4.80 28.31
N ALA A 63 20.99 4.05 27.56
CA ALA A 63 21.25 3.70 26.16
C ALA A 63 21.39 4.93 25.24
N ALA A 64 20.60 5.97 25.46
CA ALA A 64 20.69 7.22 24.71
C ALA A 64 22.00 8.00 24.91
N ARG A 65 22.83 7.62 25.90
CA ARG A 65 24.06 8.33 26.26
C ARG A 65 25.29 7.58 25.74
N PRO A 66 26.13 8.19 24.90
CA PRO A 66 27.41 7.59 24.51
C PRO A 66 28.30 7.31 25.72
N GLY A 67 28.95 6.15 25.76
CA GLY A 67 29.88 5.75 26.81
C GLY A 67 29.21 5.30 28.12
N SER A 68 27.89 5.08 28.13
CA SER A 68 27.11 4.64 29.29
C SER A 68 27.18 3.13 29.54
N THR A 69 28.03 2.39 28.81
CA THR A 69 28.16 0.93 28.90
C THR A 69 28.20 0.38 30.34
N PRO A 70 28.94 0.97 31.30
CA PRO A 70 28.92 0.49 32.69
C PRO A 70 27.55 0.63 33.38
N LEU A 71 26.79 1.68 33.06
CA LEU A 71 25.45 1.90 33.60
C LEU A 71 24.46 0.90 33.01
N LEU A 72 24.55 0.64 31.69
CA LEU A 72 23.73 -0.37 31.03
C LEU A 72 23.90 -1.74 31.68
N ARG A 73 25.15 -2.17 31.91
CA ARG A 73 25.42 -3.45 32.59
C ARG A 73 24.84 -3.50 33.99
N ALA A 74 25.05 -2.45 34.79
CA ALA A 74 24.50 -2.40 36.15
C ALA A 74 22.96 -2.47 36.18
N LEU A 75 22.28 -1.82 35.24
CA LEU A 75 20.81 -1.87 35.12
C LEU A 75 20.30 -3.23 34.63
N LEU A 76 20.98 -3.83 33.66
CA LEU A 76 20.67 -5.18 33.17
C LEU A 76 20.91 -6.25 34.24
N ASP A 77 22.01 -6.15 34.98
CA ASP A 77 22.34 -7.03 36.12
C ASP A 77 21.29 -6.91 37.25
N ALA A 78 20.68 -5.73 37.39
CA ALA A 78 19.57 -5.48 38.31
C ALA A 78 18.20 -5.95 37.77
N GLY A 79 18.14 -6.50 36.55
CA GLY A 79 16.93 -7.08 35.97
C GLY A 79 16.10 -6.15 35.09
N ALA A 80 16.65 -5.02 34.61
CA ALA A 80 15.98 -4.20 33.61
C ALA A 80 15.68 -5.00 32.33
N ASP A 81 14.49 -4.85 31.75
CA ASP A 81 14.11 -5.56 30.53
C ASP A 81 14.71 -4.88 29.28
N PRO A 82 15.63 -5.52 28.54
CA PRO A 82 16.20 -4.96 27.31
C PRO A 82 15.16 -4.78 26.19
N ASN A 83 13.99 -5.42 26.29
CA ASN A 83 12.88 -5.32 25.34
C ASN A 83 11.78 -4.36 25.79
N SER A 84 11.96 -3.66 26.92
CA SER A 84 10.99 -2.73 27.46
C SER A 84 10.54 -1.68 26.43
N ASN A 85 9.26 -1.30 26.52
CA ASN A 85 8.61 -0.36 25.61
C ASN A 85 8.74 -0.74 24.11
N GLY A 86 8.76 -2.04 23.79
CA GLY A 86 8.88 -2.53 22.43
C GLY A 86 10.29 -2.37 21.84
N GLY A 87 11.33 -2.57 22.67
CA GLY A 87 12.74 -2.49 22.26
C GLY A 87 13.33 -1.08 22.26
N LEU A 88 12.71 -0.13 22.96
CA LEU A 88 13.18 1.26 23.04
C LEU A 88 14.66 1.40 23.47
N PRO A 89 15.19 0.62 24.45
CA PRO A 89 16.60 0.70 24.81
C PRO A 89 17.56 0.49 23.63
N LEU A 90 17.28 -0.50 22.77
CA LEU A 90 18.10 -0.78 21.59
C LEU A 90 18.04 0.38 20.58
N ILE A 91 16.84 0.95 20.37
CA ILE A 91 16.63 2.09 19.48
C ILE A 91 17.42 3.33 19.94
N GLU A 92 17.40 3.63 21.24
CA GLU A 92 18.12 4.77 21.80
C GLU A 92 19.65 4.58 21.72
N ALA A 93 20.15 3.36 21.92
CA ALA A 93 21.57 3.06 21.71
C ALA A 93 22.03 3.30 20.27
N ILE A 94 21.18 2.97 19.30
CA ILE A 94 21.44 3.17 17.86
C ILE A 94 21.47 4.67 17.53
N ARG A 95 20.51 5.44 18.04
CA ARG A 95 20.49 6.91 17.89
C ARG A 95 21.70 7.59 18.52
N GLY A 96 22.17 7.06 19.63
CA GLY A 96 23.40 7.50 20.28
C GLY A 96 24.67 7.17 19.49
N GLY A 97 24.61 6.29 18.49
CA GLY A 97 25.77 5.83 17.71
C GLY A 97 26.78 5.02 18.54
N ASP A 98 26.36 4.47 19.69
CA ASP A 98 27.25 3.72 20.58
C ASP A 98 27.16 2.22 20.27
N VAL A 99 28.04 1.77 19.37
CA VAL A 99 28.17 0.36 18.98
C VAL A 99 28.36 -0.57 20.18
N THR A 100 29.02 -0.09 21.25
CA THR A 100 29.28 -0.90 22.45
C THR A 100 28.00 -1.06 23.26
N ALA A 101 27.20 0.01 23.39
CA ALA A 101 25.88 -0.05 24.00
C ALA A 101 24.93 -1.00 23.24
N VAL A 102 24.92 -0.91 21.90
CA VAL A 102 24.16 -1.81 21.02
C VAL A 102 24.55 -3.27 21.27
N ALA A 103 25.85 -3.57 21.30
CA ALA A 103 26.35 -4.92 21.57
C ALA A 103 25.91 -5.44 22.94
N VAL A 104 26.02 -4.62 23.99
CA VAL A 104 25.64 -5.00 25.36
C VAL A 104 24.15 -5.31 25.47
N LEU A 105 23.29 -4.51 24.83
CA LEU A 105 21.85 -4.74 24.85
C LEU A 105 21.46 -6.01 24.08
N LEU A 106 22.08 -6.26 22.94
CA LEU A 106 21.83 -7.48 22.15
C LEU A 106 22.34 -8.73 22.88
N ASP A 107 23.51 -8.65 23.51
CA ASP A 107 24.06 -9.76 24.32
C ASP A 107 23.17 -10.05 25.55
N ALA A 108 22.43 -9.06 26.04
CA ALA A 108 21.43 -9.21 27.10
C ALA A 108 20.07 -9.72 26.61
N GLY A 109 19.90 -9.96 25.30
CA GLY A 109 18.67 -10.51 24.73
C GLY A 109 17.67 -9.47 24.21
N ALA A 110 18.12 -8.26 23.89
CA ALA A 110 17.31 -7.33 23.11
C ALA A 110 16.93 -7.94 21.75
N ASP A 111 15.66 -7.83 21.36
CA ASP A 111 15.16 -8.25 20.07
C ASP A 111 15.73 -7.33 18.98
N VAL A 112 16.65 -7.91 18.19
CA VAL A 112 17.33 -7.24 17.08
C VAL A 112 16.36 -6.75 16.00
N ASN A 113 15.13 -7.29 15.95
CA ASN A 113 14.07 -6.92 15.02
C ASN A 113 12.90 -6.20 15.71
N ALA A 114 13.09 -5.70 16.94
CA ALA A 114 12.05 -4.99 17.68
C ALA A 114 11.44 -3.86 16.86
N THR A 115 10.15 -3.57 17.07
CA THR A 115 9.48 -2.43 16.46
C THR A 115 8.95 -1.53 17.56
N SER A 116 9.45 -0.30 17.61
CA SER A 116 8.94 0.70 18.53
C SER A 116 7.45 0.95 18.24
N PRO A 117 6.57 0.93 19.26
CA PRO A 117 5.14 1.20 19.08
C PRO A 117 4.84 2.59 18.49
N TRP A 118 5.78 3.53 18.62
CA TRP A 118 5.60 4.94 18.26
C TRP A 118 6.07 5.26 16.84
N GLU A 119 7.05 4.51 16.34
CA GLU A 119 7.69 4.80 15.05
C GLU A 119 7.51 3.70 14.01
N LEU A 120 7.15 2.47 14.43
CA LEU A 120 6.98 1.32 13.54
C LEU A 120 8.23 1.03 12.67
N ARG A 121 9.41 1.36 13.20
CA ARG A 121 10.72 1.16 12.55
C ARG A 121 11.54 0.13 13.30
N ARG A 122 12.35 -0.64 12.57
CA ARG A 122 13.30 -1.60 13.15
C ARG A 122 14.63 -0.93 13.49
N PRO A 123 15.40 -1.49 14.45
CA PRO A 123 16.78 -1.12 14.74
C PRO A 123 17.64 -0.88 13.49
N LEU A 124 17.58 -1.81 12.54
CA LEU A 124 18.37 -1.72 11.31
C LEU A 124 17.95 -0.57 10.40
N ASP A 125 16.64 -0.31 10.26
CA ASP A 125 16.14 0.79 9.45
C ASP A 125 16.66 2.14 9.98
N ILE A 126 16.74 2.29 11.31
CA ILE A 126 17.25 3.51 11.96
C ILE A 126 18.76 3.64 11.79
N ALA A 127 19.51 2.53 11.93
CA ALA A 127 20.95 2.53 11.73
C ALA A 127 21.34 2.88 10.28
N GLU A 128 20.56 2.42 9.30
CA GLU A 128 20.73 2.73 7.88
C GLU A 128 20.49 4.22 7.58
N ASP A 129 19.42 4.83 8.10
CA ASP A 129 19.18 6.28 7.97
C ASP A 129 20.29 7.14 8.55
N LEU A 130 20.87 6.69 9.67
CA LEU A 130 21.97 7.39 10.34
C LEU A 130 23.32 7.15 9.65
N GLY A 131 23.41 6.15 8.77
CA GLY A 131 24.63 5.79 8.05
C GLY A 131 25.74 5.20 8.93
N ASP A 132 25.40 4.67 10.11
CA ASP A 132 26.37 4.14 11.06
C ASP A 132 26.75 2.69 10.69
N THR A 133 27.78 2.57 9.85
CA THR A 133 28.24 1.28 9.32
C THR A 133 28.67 0.27 10.38
N ALA A 134 29.15 0.73 11.55
CA ALA A 134 29.57 -0.16 12.62
C ALA A 134 28.36 -0.72 13.40
N VAL A 135 27.33 0.10 13.61
CA VAL A 135 26.05 -0.37 14.17
C VAL A 135 25.33 -1.30 13.20
N ILE A 136 25.29 -0.96 11.91
CA ILE A 136 24.71 -1.81 10.86
C ILE A 136 25.37 -3.19 10.87
N ALA A 137 26.70 -3.27 10.85
CA ALA A 137 27.41 -4.54 10.90
C ALA A 137 27.07 -5.35 12.17
N SER A 138 27.06 -4.71 13.33
CA SER A 138 26.73 -5.34 14.62
C SER A 138 25.31 -5.91 14.67
N LEU A 139 24.35 -5.23 14.05
CA LEU A 139 22.96 -5.67 13.94
C LEU A 139 22.84 -6.86 12.98
N LEU A 140 23.46 -6.79 11.80
CA LEU A 140 23.45 -7.88 10.81
C LEU A 140 24.09 -9.16 11.36
N ASP A 141 25.24 -9.04 12.04
CA ASP A 141 25.92 -10.17 12.67
C ASP A 141 25.06 -10.88 13.72
N ARG A 142 24.12 -10.17 14.34
CA ARG A 142 23.18 -10.71 15.33
C ARG A 142 21.80 -11.04 14.76
N GLY A 143 21.68 -11.14 13.43
CA GLY A 143 20.47 -11.61 12.75
C GLY A 143 19.42 -10.54 12.53
N ALA A 144 19.79 -9.26 12.48
CA ALA A 144 18.90 -8.22 11.97
C ALA A 144 18.53 -8.52 10.51
N ARG A 145 17.23 -8.48 10.22
CA ARG A 145 16.73 -8.72 8.85
C ARG A 145 16.95 -7.47 8.00
N SER A 146 17.98 -7.46 7.16
CA SER A 146 18.15 -6.44 6.12
C SER A 146 17.04 -6.51 5.09
N VAL A 147 16.54 -5.35 4.66
CA VAL A 147 15.61 -5.26 3.52
C VAL A 147 16.27 -5.75 2.23
N THR A 148 17.61 -5.85 2.19
CA THR A 148 18.36 -6.15 0.95
C THR A 148 18.77 -7.60 0.75
N THR A 149 18.42 -8.54 1.64
CA THR A 149 18.67 -9.98 1.38
C THR A 149 17.56 -10.87 1.94
N ASP A 150 16.85 -11.52 0.99
CA ASP A 150 16.13 -12.79 1.08
C ASP A 150 15.03 -12.95 2.14
N GLU A 151 13.96 -12.18 1.95
CA GLU A 151 12.53 -12.58 1.93
C GLU A 151 11.72 -11.32 2.28
N PRO A 152 10.93 -10.75 1.35
CA PRO A 152 10.05 -9.66 1.71
C PRO A 152 9.00 -10.22 2.67
N ASP A 153 8.94 -9.64 3.86
CA ASP A 153 8.13 -10.10 4.99
C ASP A 153 6.68 -10.33 4.53
N ILE A 154 6.38 -11.60 4.19
CA ILE A 154 5.13 -12.00 3.54
C ILE A 154 3.94 -11.58 4.40
N GLU A 155 4.13 -11.48 5.71
CA GLU A 155 3.11 -11.09 6.67
C GLU A 155 2.84 -9.56 6.64
N ARG A 156 3.89 -8.73 6.46
CA ARG A 156 3.77 -7.28 6.23
C ARG A 156 3.09 -6.98 4.90
N LEU A 157 3.51 -7.68 3.85
CA LEU A 157 2.88 -7.58 2.53
C LEU A 157 1.44 -8.09 2.59
N ALA A 158 1.18 -9.24 3.22
CA ALA A 158 -0.17 -9.79 3.38
C ALA A 158 -1.09 -8.89 4.19
N HIS A 159 -0.58 -8.20 5.23
CA HIS A 159 -1.38 -7.23 5.98
C HIS A 159 -1.73 -6.01 5.13
N ARG A 160 -0.74 -5.37 4.48
CA ARG A 160 -1.00 -4.25 3.55
C ARG A 160 -1.92 -4.65 2.39
N TRP A 161 -1.76 -5.87 1.88
CA TRP A 161 -2.57 -6.48 0.82
C TRP A 161 -4.01 -6.70 1.26
N ALA A 162 -4.21 -7.25 2.47
CA ALA A 162 -5.53 -7.47 3.06
C ALA A 162 -6.26 -6.15 3.32
N THR A 163 -5.56 -5.11 3.78
CA THR A 163 -6.16 -3.78 4.03
C THR A 163 -6.39 -2.97 2.77
N SER A 164 -5.75 -3.32 1.65
CA SER A 164 -5.88 -2.62 0.36
C SER A 164 -6.88 -3.27 -0.59
N ALA A 165 -7.59 -4.31 -0.15
CA ALA A 165 -8.58 -5.02 -0.96
C ALA A 165 -9.72 -4.08 -1.38
N ARG A 166 -10.02 -4.04 -2.68
CA ARG A 166 -11.14 -3.32 -3.26
C ARG A 166 -12.15 -4.32 -3.78
N ASP A 167 -13.43 -3.98 -3.67
CA ASP A 167 -14.47 -4.78 -4.32
C ASP A 167 -14.38 -4.61 -5.85
N ALA A 168 -14.48 -5.74 -6.55
CA ALA A 168 -14.56 -5.83 -8.00
C ALA A 168 -15.72 -6.73 -8.40
N TRP A 169 -16.46 -6.37 -9.45
CA TRP A 169 -17.68 -7.07 -9.85
C TRP A 169 -17.56 -7.61 -11.27
N LYS A 170 -17.83 -8.90 -11.45
CA LYS A 170 -17.87 -9.51 -12.78
C LYS A 170 -19.25 -9.28 -13.41
N PRO A 171 -19.33 -8.73 -14.64
CA PRO A 171 -20.61 -8.55 -15.32
C PRO A 171 -21.27 -9.90 -15.63
N VAL A 172 -22.59 -9.95 -15.52
CA VAL A 172 -23.42 -11.04 -16.04
C VAL A 172 -23.84 -10.65 -17.44
N ILE A 173 -23.29 -11.34 -18.44
CA ILE A 173 -23.50 -11.05 -19.85
C ILE A 173 -24.41 -12.12 -20.45
N GLU A 174 -25.46 -11.70 -21.15
CA GLU A 174 -26.35 -12.60 -21.88
C GLU A 174 -25.93 -12.69 -23.36
N TYR A 175 -25.59 -13.90 -23.79
CA TYR A 175 -25.16 -14.19 -25.16
C TYR A 175 -26.32 -14.75 -25.99
N GLY A 176 -26.58 -14.14 -27.15
CA GLY A 176 -27.53 -14.65 -28.14
C GLY A 176 -28.95 -14.07 -28.10
N GLU A 177 -29.23 -13.12 -27.19
CA GLU A 177 -30.47 -12.32 -27.23
C GLU A 177 -30.19 -10.95 -27.83
N ALA A 178 -31.08 -10.46 -28.71
CA ALA A 178 -30.95 -9.13 -29.28
C ALA A 178 -31.19 -8.09 -28.18
N ALA A 179 -30.16 -7.33 -27.80
CA ALA A 179 -30.37 -6.20 -26.90
C ALA A 179 -31.40 -5.24 -27.52
N THR A 180 -32.35 -4.82 -26.71
CA THR A 180 -33.27 -3.75 -27.10
C THR A 180 -32.53 -2.42 -27.03
N THR A 181 -32.94 -1.44 -27.83
CA THR A 181 -32.38 -0.06 -27.84
C THR A 181 -32.46 0.65 -26.48
N ASP A 182 -33.17 0.09 -25.49
CA ASP A 182 -33.33 0.61 -24.13
C ASP A 182 -32.33 -0.02 -23.13
N THR A 183 -31.45 -0.91 -23.59
CA THR A 183 -30.47 -1.57 -22.72
C THR A 183 -29.36 -0.59 -22.35
N ARG A 184 -29.38 -0.11 -21.10
CA ARG A 184 -28.46 0.93 -20.63
C ARG A 184 -27.05 0.43 -20.39
N SER A 185 -26.87 -0.84 -20.04
CA SER A 185 -25.56 -1.50 -19.91
C SER A 185 -25.46 -2.69 -20.88
N GLN A 186 -24.55 -2.62 -21.83
CA GLN A 186 -24.37 -3.65 -22.86
C GLN A 186 -22.97 -3.61 -23.47
N LEU A 187 -22.50 -4.75 -23.96
CA LEU A 187 -21.35 -4.83 -24.87
C LEU A 187 -21.87 -4.98 -26.30
N GLY A 188 -21.25 -4.29 -27.25
CA GLY A 188 -21.76 -4.19 -28.61
C GLY A 188 -23.16 -3.58 -28.71
N GLY A 189 -23.79 -3.71 -29.88
CA GLY A 189 -25.10 -3.14 -30.18
C GLY A 189 -25.03 -1.69 -30.65
N LEU A 190 -26.03 -0.89 -30.27
CA LEU A 190 -26.12 0.53 -30.64
C LEU A 190 -25.96 1.41 -29.40
N PRO A 191 -25.15 2.49 -29.47
CA PRO A 191 -24.97 3.40 -28.36
C PRO A 191 -26.24 4.21 -28.08
N SER A 192 -26.40 4.64 -26.83
CA SER A 192 -27.34 5.71 -26.49
C SER A 192 -26.68 7.08 -26.71
N LEU A 193 -26.83 7.67 -27.90
CA LEU A 193 -26.29 9.00 -28.21
C LEU A 193 -27.25 10.12 -27.81
N ARG A 194 -26.72 11.33 -27.56
CA ARG A 194 -27.56 12.51 -27.29
C ARG A 194 -28.38 12.85 -28.53
N ALA A 195 -29.59 13.39 -28.35
CA ALA A 195 -30.42 13.80 -29.47
C ALA A 195 -29.69 14.80 -30.40
N GLY A 196 -29.58 14.44 -31.69
CA GLY A 196 -28.91 15.25 -32.71
C GLY A 196 -27.38 15.20 -32.69
N GLU A 197 -26.79 14.37 -31.83
CA GLU A 197 -25.35 14.13 -31.83
C GLU A 197 -24.94 13.29 -33.06
N PRO A 198 -23.92 13.70 -33.82
CA PRO A 198 -23.41 12.89 -34.92
C PRO A 198 -22.71 11.64 -34.39
N TRP A 199 -22.63 10.61 -35.24
CA TRP A 199 -21.84 9.42 -34.92
C TRP A 199 -20.37 9.80 -34.66
N PRO A 200 -19.74 9.33 -33.58
CA PRO A 200 -18.34 9.65 -33.28
C PRO A 200 -17.37 9.18 -34.38
N VAL A 201 -16.37 9.99 -34.70
CA VAL A 201 -15.34 9.69 -35.69
C VAL A 201 -13.95 9.68 -35.05
N CYS A 202 -13.04 8.90 -35.63
CA CYS A 202 -11.64 8.82 -35.23
C CYS A 202 -10.95 10.15 -35.52
N THR A 203 -10.16 10.68 -34.57
CA THR A 203 -9.45 11.96 -34.81
C THR A 203 -8.24 11.81 -35.72
N ASN A 204 -7.81 10.57 -36.00
CA ASN A 204 -6.61 10.28 -36.79
C ASN A 204 -6.94 10.04 -38.27
N CYS A 205 -8.00 9.27 -38.57
CA CYS A 205 -8.39 8.93 -39.94
C CYS A 205 -9.78 9.47 -40.36
N GLU A 206 -10.52 10.11 -39.46
CA GLU A 206 -11.87 10.65 -39.69
C GLU A 206 -12.96 9.60 -39.99
N GLU A 207 -12.62 8.31 -39.96
CA GLU A 207 -13.59 7.22 -40.12
C GLU A 207 -14.50 7.10 -38.89
N PRO A 208 -15.78 6.67 -39.07
CA PRO A 208 -16.69 6.38 -37.97
C PRO A 208 -16.10 5.36 -36.99
N LEU A 209 -16.16 5.66 -35.68
CA LEU A 209 -15.69 4.74 -34.65
C LEU A 209 -16.69 3.59 -34.46
N THR A 210 -16.19 2.39 -34.24
CA THR A 210 -17.01 1.23 -33.90
C THR A 210 -17.48 1.34 -32.45
N PHE A 211 -18.77 1.13 -32.21
CA PHE A 211 -19.30 1.09 -30.85
C PHE A 211 -19.04 -0.26 -30.20
N HIS A 212 -18.45 -0.21 -29.03
CA HIS A 212 -17.95 -1.40 -28.35
C HIS A 212 -18.74 -1.76 -27.10
N GLY A 213 -19.37 -0.77 -26.46
CA GLY A 213 -20.23 -1.00 -25.33
C GLY A 213 -20.44 0.24 -24.49
N GLN A 214 -21.37 0.12 -23.57
CA GLN A 214 -21.67 1.14 -22.59
C GLN A 214 -22.07 0.51 -21.25
N ILE A 215 -21.75 1.20 -20.17
CA ILE A 215 -22.10 0.79 -18.81
C ILE A 215 -22.76 1.97 -18.11
N ASP A 216 -23.97 1.77 -17.59
CA ASP A 216 -24.62 2.74 -16.72
C ASP A 216 -24.00 2.66 -15.31
N LEU A 217 -23.15 3.63 -14.99
CA LEU A 217 -22.45 3.72 -13.71
C LEU A 217 -23.41 4.00 -12.54
N GLY A 218 -24.60 4.56 -12.81
CA GLY A 218 -25.63 4.76 -11.80
C GLY A 218 -26.40 3.48 -11.44
N GLN A 219 -26.34 2.45 -12.30
CA GLN A 219 -26.89 1.12 -12.04
C GLN A 219 -25.81 0.06 -11.75
N ALA A 220 -24.55 0.44 -11.87
CA ALA A 220 -23.43 -0.41 -11.54
C ALA A 220 -23.29 -0.59 -10.02
N PRO A 221 -22.70 -1.70 -9.52
CA PRO A 221 -22.52 -1.93 -8.10
C PRO A 221 -21.42 -1.00 -7.58
N SER A 222 -21.81 0.18 -7.11
CA SER A 222 -20.92 1.16 -6.48
C SER A 222 -21.66 2.03 -5.44
N VAL A 223 -22.85 1.61 -5.02
CA VAL A 223 -23.83 2.46 -4.33
C VAL A 223 -23.38 2.95 -2.95
N ASP A 224 -22.35 2.34 -2.35
CA ASP A 224 -21.97 2.67 -0.98
C ASP A 224 -20.98 3.86 -0.85
N ASP A 225 -20.30 4.32 -1.92
CA ASP A 225 -19.27 5.39 -1.82
C ASP A 225 -19.20 6.41 -2.99
N ASP A 226 -20.17 6.47 -3.91
CA ASP A 226 -20.17 7.39 -5.09
C ASP A 226 -18.87 7.32 -5.93
N ARG A 227 -18.21 6.16 -5.88
CA ARG A 227 -16.82 6.02 -6.29
C ARG A 227 -16.56 6.47 -7.72
N PHE A 228 -17.42 6.08 -8.67
CA PHE A 228 -17.25 6.38 -10.10
C PHE A 228 -18.08 7.58 -10.57
N GLY A 229 -18.85 8.21 -9.68
CA GLY A 229 -19.93 9.12 -10.05
C GLY A 229 -21.08 8.42 -10.78
N SER A 230 -21.91 9.21 -11.45
CA SER A 230 -23.06 8.77 -12.22
C SER A 230 -22.92 9.08 -13.71
N GLY A 231 -23.54 8.26 -14.55
CA GLY A 231 -23.62 8.52 -15.98
C GLY A 231 -23.46 7.24 -16.79
N LEU A 232 -23.48 7.40 -18.11
CA LEU A 232 -23.31 6.33 -19.05
C LEU A 232 -21.88 6.38 -19.61
N LEU A 233 -21.03 5.46 -19.15
CA LEU A 233 -19.72 5.22 -19.72
C LEU A 233 -19.92 4.63 -21.12
N GLN A 234 -19.28 5.20 -22.14
CA GLN A 234 -19.34 4.73 -23.52
C GLN A 234 -17.95 4.51 -24.08
N MET A 235 -17.80 3.46 -24.89
CA MET A 235 -16.53 3.03 -25.46
C MET A 235 -16.67 2.86 -26.97
N PHE A 236 -15.79 3.52 -27.71
CA PHE A 236 -15.71 3.45 -29.17
C PHE A 236 -14.26 3.33 -29.63
N TYR A 237 -13.99 2.50 -30.64
CA TYR A 237 -12.64 2.27 -31.19
C TYR A 237 -12.60 2.40 -32.70
N CYS A 238 -11.46 2.86 -33.21
CA CYS A 238 -11.15 2.83 -34.62
C CYS A 238 -10.66 1.42 -34.98
N LEU A 239 -11.13 0.86 -36.10
CA LEU A 239 -10.63 -0.41 -36.64
C LEU A 239 -9.48 -0.21 -37.65
N GLU A 240 -9.30 1.02 -38.14
CA GLU A 240 -8.28 1.37 -39.12
C GLU A 240 -6.99 1.90 -38.48
N CYS A 241 -7.09 2.41 -37.25
CA CYS A 241 -5.96 2.90 -36.46
C CYS A 241 -5.74 1.99 -35.27
N ASP A 242 -4.53 2.02 -34.71
CA ASP A 242 -4.27 1.36 -33.45
C ASP A 242 -5.17 2.00 -32.36
N PRO A 243 -6.03 1.23 -31.68
CA PRO A 243 -6.93 1.77 -30.67
C PRO A 243 -6.18 2.35 -29.45
N THR A 244 -4.90 2.01 -29.31
CA THR A 244 -4.02 2.52 -28.25
C THR A 244 -3.37 3.86 -28.61
N ASP A 245 -3.39 4.26 -29.88
CA ASP A 245 -2.90 5.57 -30.31
C ASP A 245 -3.79 6.69 -29.75
N PRO A 246 -3.20 7.84 -29.35
CA PRO A 246 -3.98 9.03 -29.04
C PRO A 246 -4.90 9.36 -30.22
N GLY A 247 -6.22 9.35 -29.98
CA GLY A 247 -7.23 9.62 -31.00
C GLY A 247 -7.81 8.41 -31.73
N GLY A 248 -7.25 7.21 -31.53
CA GLY A 248 -7.76 5.93 -32.05
C GLY A 248 -8.94 5.36 -31.27
N ASN A 249 -9.29 5.97 -30.13
CA ASN A 249 -10.43 5.61 -29.31
C ASN A 249 -11.19 6.85 -28.82
N LEU A 250 -12.47 6.64 -28.46
CA LEU A 250 -13.26 7.59 -27.70
C LEU A 250 -13.87 6.88 -26.49
N ILE A 251 -13.43 7.30 -25.31
CA ILE A 251 -13.96 6.89 -24.02
C ILE A 251 -14.52 8.12 -23.32
N ARG A 252 -15.76 8.03 -22.84
CA ARG A 252 -16.41 9.17 -22.21
C ARG A 252 -17.52 8.73 -21.27
N ILE A 253 -17.91 9.64 -20.38
CA ILE A 253 -19.13 9.50 -19.58
C ILE A 253 -20.11 10.59 -20.03
N ILE A 254 -21.33 10.19 -20.42
CA ILE A 254 -22.42 11.13 -20.71
C ILE A 254 -23.48 11.06 -19.62
N ASP A 255 -24.21 12.16 -19.40
CA ASP A 255 -25.31 12.16 -18.45
C ASP A 255 -26.41 11.17 -18.88
N SER A 256 -26.66 10.21 -18.00
CA SER A 256 -27.68 9.18 -18.12
C SER A 256 -29.10 9.71 -18.32
N ALA A 257 -29.40 10.92 -17.85
CA ALA A 257 -30.71 11.56 -17.89
C ALA A 257 -30.94 12.39 -19.17
N SER A 258 -29.92 12.58 -20.00
CA SER A 258 -30.06 13.29 -21.27
C SER A 258 -30.95 12.49 -22.22
N PRO A 259 -31.90 13.14 -22.94
CA PRO A 259 -32.74 12.45 -23.90
C PRO A 259 -31.88 11.85 -25.00
N THR A 260 -31.96 10.53 -25.14
CA THR A 260 -31.27 9.78 -26.19
C THR A 260 -32.22 9.50 -27.34
N ALA A 261 -31.69 9.51 -28.55
CA ALA A 261 -32.41 9.06 -29.75
C ALA A 261 -31.91 7.67 -30.14
N PRO A 262 -32.70 6.85 -30.86
CA PRO A 262 -32.19 5.62 -31.44
C PRO A 262 -31.00 5.98 -32.34
N ALA A 263 -29.81 5.49 -32.00
CA ALA A 263 -28.66 5.70 -32.85
C ALA A 263 -28.83 4.85 -34.12
N GLU A 264 -28.67 5.47 -35.29
CA GLU A 264 -28.51 4.74 -36.55
C GLU A 264 -27.01 4.67 -36.84
N ALA A 265 -26.48 3.45 -36.93
CA ALA A 265 -25.09 3.25 -37.31
C ALA A 265 -24.90 3.61 -38.79
N PRO A 266 -23.80 4.30 -39.16
CA PRO A 266 -23.43 4.48 -40.55
C PRO A 266 -23.25 3.13 -41.26
N ASP A 267 -23.56 3.05 -42.55
CA ASP A 267 -23.44 1.81 -43.35
C ASP A 267 -22.00 1.22 -43.35
N SER A 268 -20.99 2.07 -43.12
CA SER A 268 -19.58 1.66 -43.05
C SER A 268 -19.18 1.05 -41.71
N VAL A 269 -20.03 1.12 -40.67
CA VAL A 269 -19.73 0.59 -39.34
C VAL A 269 -20.31 -0.80 -39.19
N GLU A 270 -19.45 -1.77 -38.90
CA GLU A 270 -19.90 -3.11 -38.48
C GLU A 270 -20.45 -3.04 -37.05
N VAL A 271 -21.75 -3.32 -36.90
CA VAL A 271 -22.41 -3.36 -35.59
C VAL A 271 -22.09 -4.69 -34.92
N ILE A 272 -21.31 -4.63 -33.85
CA ILE A 272 -21.03 -5.78 -32.99
C ILE A 272 -22.36 -6.27 -32.40
N PRO A 273 -22.64 -7.60 -32.37
CA PRO A 273 -23.83 -8.13 -31.73
C PRO A 273 -23.98 -7.62 -30.29
N ALA A 274 -25.20 -7.26 -29.93
CA ALA A 274 -25.47 -6.69 -28.63
C ALA A 274 -25.57 -7.78 -27.56
N HIS A 275 -24.90 -7.54 -26.44
CA HIS A 275 -24.80 -8.42 -25.29
C HIS A 275 -25.16 -7.65 -24.02
N PRO A 276 -26.43 -7.73 -23.57
CA PRO A 276 -26.88 -7.05 -22.37
C PRO A 276 -26.07 -7.45 -21.13
N VAL A 277 -25.74 -6.46 -20.30
CA VAL A 277 -25.24 -6.68 -18.94
C VAL A 277 -26.44 -6.63 -18.00
N THR A 278 -26.98 -7.80 -17.65
CA THR A 278 -28.24 -7.92 -16.88
C THR A 278 -28.03 -7.94 -15.37
N GLY A 279 -26.78 -8.01 -14.92
CA GLY A 279 -26.45 -7.94 -13.52
C GLY A 279 -24.96 -8.07 -13.27
N TRP A 280 -24.63 -8.28 -12.00
CA TRP A 280 -23.25 -8.35 -11.53
C TRP A 280 -23.13 -9.51 -10.54
N HIS A 281 -22.12 -10.35 -10.73
CA HIS A 281 -21.76 -11.34 -9.73
C HIS A 281 -21.25 -10.63 -8.46
N ARG A 282 -21.40 -11.31 -7.30
CA ARG A 282 -20.96 -10.79 -5.99
C ARG A 282 -19.52 -10.28 -6.05
N PRO A 283 -19.19 -9.21 -5.30
CA PRO A 283 -17.87 -8.63 -5.34
C PRO A 283 -16.80 -9.66 -4.98
N ILE A 284 -15.81 -9.75 -5.86
CA ILE A 284 -14.55 -10.41 -5.59
C ILE A 284 -13.71 -9.40 -4.81
N LYS A 285 -13.14 -9.82 -3.68
CA LYS A 285 -12.12 -9.02 -3.00
C LYS A 285 -10.86 -9.06 -3.86
N ASP A 286 -10.65 -7.95 -4.56
CA ASP A 286 -9.58 -7.77 -5.52
C ASP A 286 -8.46 -6.97 -4.89
N HIS A 287 -7.22 -7.32 -5.20
CA HIS A 287 -6.05 -6.82 -4.49
C HIS A 287 -5.07 -6.17 -5.46
N PRO A 288 -4.30 -5.16 -5.02
CA PRO A 288 -3.35 -4.49 -5.89
C PRO A 288 -2.29 -5.48 -6.35
N THR A 289 -2.14 -5.67 -7.66
CA THR A 289 -1.15 -6.60 -8.20
C THR A 289 0.25 -6.01 -8.31
N TYR A 290 0.38 -4.69 -8.16
CA TYR A 290 1.63 -3.95 -8.33
C TYR A 290 1.96 -3.12 -7.08
N LEU A 291 2.82 -3.67 -6.24
CA LEU A 291 3.70 -2.92 -5.35
C LEU A 291 5.10 -3.32 -5.83
N ASP A 292 6.01 -2.40 -6.14
CA ASP A 292 7.33 -2.74 -6.72
C ASP A 292 8.09 -3.81 -5.90
N GLU A 293 7.87 -3.86 -4.59
CA GLU A 293 8.37 -4.88 -3.64
C GLU A 293 7.81 -6.31 -3.89
N PHE A 294 6.71 -6.44 -4.63
CA PHE A 294 5.91 -7.65 -4.80
C PHE A 294 6.23 -8.41 -6.08
N ASP A 295 6.57 -7.72 -7.17
CA ASP A 295 7.05 -8.37 -8.40
C ASP A 295 8.41 -9.05 -8.17
N GLU A 296 9.30 -8.43 -7.40
CA GLU A 296 10.54 -9.05 -6.94
C GLU A 296 10.26 -10.28 -6.06
N ALA A 297 9.33 -10.18 -5.09
CA ALA A 297 8.91 -11.30 -4.24
C ALA A 297 8.36 -12.49 -5.04
N ILE A 298 7.55 -12.19 -6.05
CA ILE A 298 6.88 -13.14 -6.92
C ILE A 298 7.89 -13.88 -7.81
N ASP A 299 8.86 -13.17 -8.39
CA ASP A 299 9.86 -13.74 -9.28
C ASP A 299 10.88 -14.59 -8.53
N HIS A 300 11.11 -14.31 -7.25
CA HIS A 300 11.97 -15.11 -6.37
C HIS A 300 11.28 -16.36 -5.79
N ALA A 301 9.94 -16.45 -5.82
CA ALA A 301 9.20 -17.49 -5.11
C ALA A 301 9.29 -18.91 -5.72
N SER A 302 9.92 -19.11 -6.89
CA SER A 302 9.96 -20.41 -7.60
C SER A 302 8.56 -21.06 -7.75
N LEU A 303 7.50 -20.25 -7.80
CA LEU A 303 6.11 -20.71 -7.97
C LEU A 303 5.73 -20.66 -9.44
N THR A 304 4.96 -21.66 -9.89
CA THR A 304 4.27 -21.57 -11.18
C THR A 304 3.26 -20.42 -11.18
N ARG A 305 2.82 -20.00 -12.37
CA ARG A 305 1.84 -18.91 -12.54
C ARG A 305 0.54 -19.19 -11.78
N ASP A 306 0.04 -20.41 -11.88
CA ASP A 306 -1.21 -20.81 -11.23
C ASP A 306 -1.08 -20.91 -9.70
N GLU A 307 0.08 -21.38 -9.20
CA GLU A 307 0.38 -21.41 -7.76
C GLU A 307 0.48 -20.01 -7.17
N ARG A 308 1.10 -19.07 -7.90
CA ARG A 308 1.19 -17.66 -7.54
C ARG A 308 -0.19 -17.01 -7.48
N ASP A 309 -1.00 -17.21 -8.52
CA ASP A 309 -2.34 -16.64 -8.60
C ASP A 309 -3.25 -17.22 -7.51
N ALA A 310 -3.14 -18.52 -7.20
CA ALA A 310 -3.85 -19.15 -6.10
C ALA A 310 -3.38 -18.66 -4.72
N LYS A 311 -2.06 -18.52 -4.52
CA LYS A 311 -1.47 -18.10 -3.24
C LYS A 311 -1.79 -16.64 -2.91
N PHE A 312 -1.72 -15.75 -3.90
CA PHE A 312 -1.92 -14.31 -3.73
C PHE A 312 -3.30 -13.82 -4.16
N LYS A 313 -4.17 -14.72 -4.63
CA LYS A 313 -5.53 -14.43 -5.10
C LYS A 313 -5.55 -13.35 -6.19
N LEU A 314 -4.57 -13.40 -7.10
CA LEU A 314 -4.44 -12.43 -8.20
C LEU A 314 -5.57 -12.68 -9.20
N ASN A 315 -6.54 -11.77 -9.27
CA ASN A 315 -7.65 -11.90 -10.21
C ASN A 315 -7.27 -11.30 -11.58
N ARG A 316 -6.47 -12.06 -12.33
CA ARG A 316 -5.91 -11.63 -13.62
C ARG A 316 -6.90 -11.76 -14.77
N SER A 317 -7.74 -12.79 -14.76
CA SER A 317 -8.57 -13.17 -15.91
C SER A 317 -9.98 -12.59 -15.86
N GLY A 318 -10.44 -12.09 -17.00
CA GLY A 318 -11.83 -11.73 -17.25
C GLY A 318 -12.19 -10.28 -16.97
N ASP A 319 -13.35 -9.90 -17.49
CA ASP A 319 -13.90 -8.55 -17.35
C ASP A 319 -14.34 -8.29 -15.90
N LYS A 320 -14.04 -7.09 -15.41
CA LYS A 320 -14.49 -6.65 -14.08
C LYS A 320 -14.70 -5.15 -14.01
N LEU A 321 -15.71 -4.74 -13.26
CA LEU A 321 -15.92 -3.37 -12.82
C LEU A 321 -15.21 -3.16 -11.48
N GLY A 322 -14.48 -2.05 -11.33
CA GLY A 322 -13.80 -1.68 -10.10
C GLY A 322 -12.60 -2.57 -9.77
N GLY A 323 -12.29 -2.70 -8.48
CA GLY A 323 -11.09 -3.42 -8.04
C GLY A 323 -9.79 -2.69 -8.32
N TRP A 324 -8.79 -3.49 -8.72
CA TRP A 324 -7.45 -3.09 -9.11
C TRP A 324 -7.13 -3.60 -10.52
N PRO A 325 -6.39 -2.85 -11.36
CA PRO A 325 -5.92 -3.37 -12.64
C PRO A 325 -5.09 -4.64 -12.45
N CYS A 326 -5.26 -5.65 -13.31
CA CYS A 326 -4.49 -6.89 -13.18
C CYS A 326 -3.00 -6.71 -13.45
N TRP A 327 -2.60 -5.81 -14.36
CA TRP A 327 -1.23 -5.32 -14.50
C TRP A 327 -1.20 -3.90 -15.10
N VAL A 328 -0.87 -2.88 -14.33
CA VAL A 328 -0.56 -1.53 -14.87
C VAL A 328 0.61 -0.97 -14.08
N HIS A 329 1.74 -0.73 -14.74
CA HIS A 329 2.90 -0.08 -14.14
C HIS A 329 2.55 1.37 -13.78
N ASP A 330 3.07 1.87 -12.65
CA ASP A 330 2.75 3.22 -12.15
C ASP A 330 3.09 4.33 -13.17
N SER A 331 4.10 4.10 -14.02
CA SER A 331 4.51 4.98 -15.13
C SER A 331 3.54 5.01 -16.31
N ARG A 332 2.56 4.10 -16.37
CA ARG A 332 1.56 3.97 -17.44
C ARG A 332 0.23 4.64 -17.13
N TYR A 333 0.01 5.16 -15.92
CA TYR A 333 -1.20 5.94 -15.61
C TYR A 333 -1.11 7.32 -16.28
N PRO A 334 -2.00 7.64 -17.24
CA PRO A 334 -1.95 8.93 -17.89
C PRO A 334 -2.33 10.05 -16.90
N PRO A 335 -1.71 11.24 -17.01
CA PRO A 335 -2.09 12.36 -16.18
C PRO A 335 -3.48 12.86 -16.56
N CYS A 336 -4.28 13.21 -15.57
CA CYS A 336 -5.57 13.86 -15.76
C CYS A 336 -5.36 15.21 -16.47
N PRO A 337 -6.19 15.56 -17.48
CA PRO A 337 -6.04 16.81 -18.22
C PRO A 337 -6.37 18.07 -17.38
N GLU A 338 -7.11 17.93 -16.28
CA GLU A 338 -7.53 19.04 -15.43
C GLU A 338 -6.51 19.40 -14.34
N ASP A 339 -5.95 18.40 -13.65
CA ASP A 339 -5.05 18.60 -12.50
C ASP A 339 -3.68 17.94 -12.63
N GLY A 340 -3.45 17.16 -13.68
CA GLY A 340 -2.18 16.45 -13.91
C GLY A 340 -1.98 15.22 -13.02
N GLU A 341 -2.90 14.92 -12.10
CA GLU A 341 -2.79 13.76 -11.22
C GLU A 341 -2.95 12.46 -12.01
N PRO A 342 -2.19 11.39 -11.70
CA PRO A 342 -2.33 10.12 -12.42
C PRO A 342 -3.73 9.53 -12.26
N MET A 343 -4.36 9.15 -13.38
CA MET A 343 -5.70 8.54 -13.39
C MET A 343 -5.66 7.09 -12.91
N ARG A 344 -5.61 6.88 -11.59
CA ARG A 344 -5.41 5.56 -10.94
C ARG A 344 -6.69 4.79 -10.64
N GLN A 345 -7.86 5.38 -10.89
CA GLN A 345 -9.13 4.76 -10.54
C GLN A 345 -9.62 3.86 -11.69
N LEU A 346 -9.54 2.54 -11.50
CA LEU A 346 -10.11 1.57 -12.44
C LEU A 346 -11.64 1.59 -12.37
N ILE A 347 -12.30 1.92 -13.48
CA ILE A 347 -13.74 1.72 -13.68
C ILE A 347 -13.98 0.32 -14.22
N LEU A 348 -13.38 -0.02 -15.37
CA LEU A 348 -13.64 -1.27 -16.09
C LEU A 348 -12.33 -1.86 -16.60
N GLN A 349 -12.12 -3.15 -16.34
CA GLN A 349 -11.11 -3.96 -16.99
C GLN A 349 -11.81 -4.81 -18.06
N ILE A 350 -11.23 -4.82 -19.26
CA ILE A 350 -11.69 -5.59 -20.41
C ILE A 350 -10.59 -6.58 -20.76
N PHE A 351 -10.86 -7.86 -20.63
CA PHE A 351 -9.86 -8.91 -20.80
C PHE A 351 -10.04 -9.60 -22.15
N HIS A 352 -8.98 -9.61 -22.97
CA HIS A 352 -8.99 -10.29 -24.26
C HIS A 352 -8.22 -11.62 -24.17
N ASP A 353 -8.95 -12.74 -24.21
CA ASP A 353 -8.37 -14.08 -24.43
C ASP A 353 -8.80 -14.62 -25.80
N THR A 354 -7.91 -15.42 -26.38
CA THR A 354 -7.92 -15.97 -27.74
C THR A 354 -9.12 -16.85 -28.10
N GLU A 355 -9.96 -17.27 -27.13
CA GLU A 355 -11.02 -18.24 -27.39
C GLU A 355 -12.44 -17.67 -27.33
N ASP A 356 -12.65 -16.46 -26.81
CA ASP A 356 -14.01 -15.91 -26.65
C ASP A 356 -13.99 -14.36 -26.67
N HIS A 357 -14.50 -13.78 -27.77
CA HIS A 357 -15.13 -12.45 -27.90
C HIS A 357 -14.36 -11.25 -28.51
N GLN A 358 -14.89 -10.83 -29.68
CA GLN A 358 -15.39 -9.49 -30.11
C GLN A 358 -14.52 -8.23 -30.04
N TRP A 359 -13.42 -8.22 -29.29
CA TRP A 359 -12.54 -7.07 -29.15
C TRP A 359 -11.33 -7.28 -30.06
N ARG A 360 -11.53 -7.06 -31.37
CA ARG A 360 -10.46 -7.21 -32.37
C ARG A 360 -9.47 -6.06 -32.24
N ASP A 361 -8.34 -6.31 -31.58
CA ASP A 361 -7.11 -5.56 -31.82
C ASP A 361 -6.02 -6.53 -32.28
N GLY A 362 -5.93 -6.75 -33.59
CA GLY A 362 -4.84 -7.50 -34.23
C GLY A 362 -4.53 -8.88 -33.61
N ASP A 363 -3.34 -9.42 -33.87
CA ASP A 363 -2.84 -10.69 -33.32
C ASP A 363 -2.40 -10.57 -31.84
N HIS A 364 -2.94 -9.61 -31.08
CA HIS A 364 -2.41 -9.23 -29.77
C HIS A 364 -3.42 -9.50 -28.63
N SER A 365 -3.18 -10.58 -27.88
CA SER A 365 -3.81 -10.80 -26.57
C SER A 365 -3.45 -9.68 -25.61
N GLY A 366 -4.43 -9.11 -24.91
CA GLY A 366 -4.22 -7.90 -24.11
C GLY A 366 -5.31 -7.63 -23.08
N VAL A 367 -5.08 -6.62 -22.25
CA VAL A 367 -6.07 -6.14 -21.29
C VAL A 367 -6.23 -4.63 -21.44
N GLY A 368 -7.47 -4.19 -21.64
CA GLY A 368 -7.86 -2.80 -21.63
C GLY A 368 -8.29 -2.34 -20.23
N TYR A 369 -7.87 -1.15 -19.83
CA TYR A 369 -8.22 -0.53 -18.56
C TYR A 369 -8.87 0.83 -18.80
N VAL A 370 -10.16 0.92 -18.49
CA VAL A 370 -10.85 2.21 -18.40
C VAL A 370 -10.54 2.83 -17.05
N LEU A 371 -9.75 3.89 -17.07
CA LEU A 371 -9.24 4.59 -15.90
C LEU A 371 -9.90 5.95 -15.76
N GLN A 372 -10.03 6.44 -14.54
CA GLN A 372 -10.68 7.69 -14.19
C GLN A 372 -9.79 8.53 -13.28
N CYS A 373 -9.93 9.86 -13.37
CA CYS A 373 -9.35 10.74 -12.37
C CYS A 373 -10.11 10.60 -11.04
N PRO A 374 -9.43 10.36 -9.90
CA PRO A 374 -10.09 10.27 -8.59
C PRO A 374 -10.77 11.56 -8.11
N ARG A 375 -10.51 12.70 -8.76
CA ARG A 375 -11.05 14.03 -8.38
C ARG A 375 -12.01 14.61 -9.41
N HIS A 376 -11.88 14.20 -10.67
CA HIS A 376 -12.61 14.71 -11.82
C HIS A 376 -13.29 13.52 -12.51
N HIS A 377 -14.46 13.11 -12.01
CA HIS A 377 -15.10 11.85 -12.43
C HIS A 377 -15.50 11.84 -13.91
N GLU A 378 -15.63 12.99 -14.56
CA GLU A 378 -15.85 13.11 -15.99
C GLU A 378 -14.60 12.77 -16.84
N GLN A 379 -13.40 12.80 -16.24
CA GLN A 379 -12.15 12.54 -16.91
C GLN A 379 -11.84 11.05 -16.89
N VAL A 380 -11.94 10.44 -18.06
CA VAL A 380 -11.69 9.01 -18.27
C VAL A 380 -10.74 8.78 -19.43
N THR A 381 -10.02 7.67 -19.39
CA THR A 381 -9.11 7.24 -20.45
C THR A 381 -9.11 5.73 -20.58
N LEU A 382 -8.60 5.21 -21.69
CA LEU A 382 -8.32 3.80 -21.88
C LEU A 382 -6.81 3.61 -22.03
N VAL A 383 -6.29 2.65 -21.27
CA VAL A 383 -4.92 2.15 -21.43
C VAL A 383 -4.99 0.70 -21.83
N TRP A 384 -4.25 0.31 -22.86
CA TRP A 384 -4.08 -1.09 -23.24
C TRP A 384 -2.75 -1.61 -22.73
N SER A 385 -2.71 -2.88 -22.34
CA SER A 385 -1.45 -3.54 -22.01
C SER A 385 -1.49 -5.00 -22.43
N CYS A 386 -0.54 -5.39 -23.25
CA CYS A 386 -0.26 -6.80 -23.52
C CYS A 386 0.41 -7.44 -22.28
N PRO A 387 0.10 -8.71 -21.98
CA PRO A 387 0.73 -9.47 -20.90
C PRO A 387 2.24 -9.68 -21.08
#